data_AF-A0A9Q0FWH5-F1
#
_entry.id   AF-A0A9Q0FWH5-F1
#
_cell.length_a   1.000
_cell.length_b   1.000
_cell.length_c   1.000
_cell.angle_alpha   90.00
_cell.angle_beta   90.00
_cell.angle_gamma   90.00
#
_symmetry.space_group_name_H-M   'P 1'
#
loop_
_entity.id
_entity.type
_entity.pdbx_description
1 polymer ?
#
loop_
_entity_poly.entity_id
_entity_poly.type
_entity_poly.pdbx_seq_one_letter_code
_entity_poly.pdbx_strand_id
1 'polypeptide(L)'
;MLSPTPLSLFCALLLCLPLAVVFTITSPTTNITTTVDCLKNQVTKFLRKKPQAPLQSPPPPPPPQQPPPPADDESLLQVAARVNPTPTHPMKVAFMFLTTTPLPFAPLWELYFNQTNKQNLFNIYIHADPTHKYRPPFAGVFADRVIPSKPAQRQTPTLTSAARRLLAHALLDDPSNAMFVLLSPSCIPLHSFDFTYKTLTRSNKSFIEILENEAGAHDRWAARGEHAMLPEVRFEEFRIGSQFWALTRKHARLVVGDWSIWPKFNQSCLQLDTCYPEENYFPTLIHVRDPLGSVSATLTHVDWSRGSSGGHPRTYRASEVGPQLVRSLRSKRPRYGYDGINGSDSIRRDPFLFARKFSPSCIQALMGIAKDVIFKD
;
A
#
# COMPACT_ATOMS: atom_id res chain seq x y z
N MET A 1 -39.26 5.56 44.57
CA MET A 1 -38.91 6.72 43.72
C MET A 1 -39.83 6.70 42.51
N LEU A 2 -40.57 7.78 42.25
CA LEU A 2 -41.47 7.87 41.10
C LEU A 2 -40.72 8.42 39.88
N SER A 3 -40.94 7.82 38.72
CA SER A 3 -40.35 8.25 37.45
C SER A 3 -40.90 9.64 37.04
N PRO A 4 -40.06 10.57 36.54
CA PRO A 4 -40.54 11.86 36.06
C PRO A 4 -41.47 11.67 34.85
N THR A 5 -42.61 12.35 34.86
CA THR A 5 -43.55 12.34 33.73
C THR A 5 -43.07 13.31 32.64
N PRO A 6 -43.48 13.12 31.36
CA PRO A 6 -43.10 14.04 30.27
C PRO A 6 -43.43 15.51 30.55
N LEU A 7 -44.48 15.77 31.34
CA LEU A 7 -44.90 17.09 31.76
C LEU A 7 -43.87 17.80 32.66
N SER A 8 -43.25 17.08 33.61
CA SER A 8 -42.21 17.64 34.49
C SER A 8 -40.94 18.06 33.75
N LEU A 9 -40.56 17.33 32.69
CA LEU A 9 -39.45 17.69 31.80
C LEU A 9 -39.76 18.94 30.97
N PHE A 10 -41.01 19.09 30.51
CA PHE A 10 -41.43 20.25 29.74
C PHE A 10 -41.47 21.54 30.59
N CYS A 11 -41.93 21.45 31.84
CA CYS A 11 -41.90 22.58 32.78
C CYS A 11 -40.45 23.01 33.12
N ALA A 12 -39.51 22.08 33.23
CA ALA A 12 -38.10 22.41 33.47
C ALA A 12 -37.47 23.19 32.30
N LEU A 13 -37.77 22.81 31.05
CA LEU A 13 -37.28 23.51 29.85
C LEU A 13 -37.80 24.96 29.76
N LEU A 14 -39.09 25.17 30.04
CA LEU A 14 -39.69 26.52 30.01
C LEU A 14 -39.12 27.47 31.07
N LEU A 15 -38.68 26.96 32.23
CA LEU A 15 -38.06 27.76 33.28
C LEU A 15 -36.59 28.13 33.01
N CYS A 16 -35.88 27.39 32.15
CA CYS A 16 -34.47 27.64 31.86
C CYS A 16 -34.21 28.57 30.66
N LEU A 17 -35.16 28.71 29.73
CA LEU A 17 -34.98 29.57 28.55
C LEU A 17 -34.75 31.08 28.83
N PRO A 18 -35.36 31.73 29.85
CA PRO A 18 -35.18 33.16 30.07
C PRO A 18 -33.75 33.55 30.51
N LEU A 19 -33.05 32.64 31.18
CA LEU A 19 -31.71 32.90 31.75
C LEU A 19 -30.59 32.89 30.69
N ALA A 20 -30.77 32.19 29.57
CA ALA A 20 -29.76 32.12 28.51
C ALA A 20 -29.66 33.42 27.67
N VAL A 21 -30.75 34.20 27.59
CA VAL A 21 -30.83 35.40 26.74
C VAL A 21 -30.19 36.63 27.40
N VAL A 22 -30.09 36.66 28.73
CA VAL A 22 -29.53 37.82 29.46
C VAL A 22 -28.00 37.89 29.37
N PHE A 23 -27.31 36.76 29.21
CA PHE A 23 -25.85 36.72 29.21
C PHE A 23 -25.17 37.06 27.86
N THR A 24 -25.93 37.25 26.78
CA THR A 24 -25.37 37.48 25.43
C THR A 24 -25.36 38.95 24.98
N ILE A 25 -25.85 39.89 25.80
CA ILE A 25 -26.11 41.29 25.37
C ILE A 25 -25.09 42.30 25.95
N THR A 26 -24.30 41.95 26.97
CA THR A 26 -23.35 42.89 27.61
C THR A 26 -21.90 42.43 27.52
N SER A 27 -21.22 42.81 26.43
CA SER A 27 -19.74 42.82 26.33
C SER A 27 -19.30 43.85 25.28
N PRO A 28 -18.85 45.06 25.69
CA PRO A 28 -18.41 46.09 24.75
C PRO A 28 -16.97 45.82 24.26
N THR A 29 -16.80 45.79 22.95
CA THR A 29 -15.50 45.73 22.27
C THR A 29 -14.82 47.09 22.27
N THR A 30 -13.57 47.16 22.76
CA THR A 30 -12.73 48.37 22.66
C THR A 30 -11.61 48.21 21.62
N ASN A 31 -11.83 48.76 20.44
CA ASN A 31 -10.77 49.04 19.47
C ASN A 31 -10.21 50.44 19.74
N ILE A 32 -8.88 50.58 19.84
CA ILE A 32 -8.21 51.89 19.72
C ILE A 32 -7.01 51.73 18.78
N THR A 33 -7.00 52.56 17.73
CA THR A 33 -5.91 52.70 16.75
C THR A 33 -5.46 54.15 16.75
N THR A 34 -4.17 54.42 17.02
CA THR A 34 -3.55 55.69 16.59
C THR A 34 -2.02 55.64 16.51
N THR A 35 -1.51 56.23 15.44
CA THR A 35 -0.12 56.68 15.21
C THR A 35 -0.07 58.22 15.36
N VAL A 36 1.04 58.97 15.21
CA VAL A 36 2.37 58.74 14.60
C VAL A 36 3.42 59.62 15.33
N ASP A 37 4.71 59.24 15.27
CA ASP A 37 5.89 60.16 15.21
C ASP A 37 6.18 61.16 16.37
N CYS A 38 7.37 61.76 16.53
CA CYS A 38 8.76 61.40 16.16
C CYS A 38 9.77 62.34 16.88
N LEU A 39 11.05 61.94 16.88
CA LEU A 39 12.27 62.79 16.87
C LEU A 39 12.87 63.36 18.19
N LYS A 40 14.07 62.85 18.52
CA LYS A 40 15.25 63.49 19.16
C LYS A 40 15.13 64.16 20.55
N ASN A 41 15.92 63.65 21.52
CA ASN A 41 17.28 64.19 21.71
C ASN A 41 18.21 63.30 22.57
N GLN A 42 19.50 63.66 22.59
CA GLN A 42 20.64 62.85 23.06
C GLN A 42 21.06 63.11 24.52
N VAL A 43 21.67 62.08 25.16
CA VAL A 43 22.80 62.16 26.13
C VAL A 43 22.48 62.86 27.49
N THR A 44 22.66 62.27 28.68
CA THR A 44 23.73 61.35 29.19
C THR A 44 23.28 60.56 30.45
N LYS A 45 23.90 59.39 30.70
CA LYS A 45 24.23 58.72 32.01
C LYS A 45 23.31 58.96 33.24
N PHE A 46 22.76 57.95 33.92
CA PHE A 46 23.54 57.03 34.79
C PHE A 46 22.74 55.76 35.20
N LEU A 47 23.46 54.64 35.36
CA LEU A 47 23.13 53.40 36.10
C LEU A 47 21.65 53.02 36.33
N ARG A 48 21.10 52.15 35.47
CA ARG A 48 20.07 51.17 35.89
C ARG A 48 20.25 49.84 35.15
N LYS A 49 20.58 48.78 35.90
CA LYS A 49 20.77 47.41 35.37
C LYS A 49 19.45 46.90 34.80
N LYS A 50 19.42 46.51 33.53
CA LYS A 50 18.24 45.92 32.86
C LYS A 50 18.29 44.39 33.01
N PRO A 51 17.18 43.69 33.30
CA PRO A 51 17.17 42.22 33.28
C PRO A 51 17.50 41.72 31.87
N GLN A 52 18.34 40.70 31.76
CA GLN A 52 18.50 39.97 30.49
C GLN A 52 17.21 39.21 30.20
N ALA A 53 16.64 39.42 29.01
CA ALA A 53 15.66 38.50 28.46
C ALA A 53 16.35 37.15 28.21
N PRO A 54 15.65 36.01 28.36
CA PRO A 54 16.20 34.71 28.00
C PRO A 54 16.59 34.72 26.52
N LEU A 55 17.82 34.32 26.22
CA LEU A 55 18.26 34.11 24.85
C LEU A 55 17.46 32.92 24.31
N GLN A 56 16.46 33.18 23.46
CA GLN A 56 15.79 32.10 22.73
C GLN A 56 16.83 31.44 21.83
N SER A 57 17.19 30.19 22.14
CA SER A 57 17.99 29.37 21.24
C SER A 57 17.25 29.28 19.89
N PRO A 58 17.93 29.43 18.75
CA PRO A 58 17.30 29.17 17.46
C PRO A 58 16.71 27.75 17.46
N PRO A 59 15.60 27.50 16.75
CA PRO A 59 15.08 26.15 16.61
C PRO A 59 16.18 25.23 16.07
N PRO A 60 16.26 23.98 16.54
CA PRO A 60 17.27 23.05 16.03
C PRO A 60 17.14 22.96 14.51
N PRO A 61 18.27 22.90 13.77
CA PRO A 61 18.21 22.73 12.33
C PRO A 61 17.38 21.48 11.99
N PRO A 62 16.59 21.49 10.90
CA PRO A 62 15.85 20.32 10.50
C PRO A 62 16.80 19.12 10.38
N PRO A 63 16.38 17.90 10.77
CA PRO A 63 17.24 16.73 10.70
C PRO A 63 17.78 16.58 9.28
N PRO A 64 19.04 16.11 9.10
CA PRO A 64 19.66 16.03 7.79
C PRO A 64 18.74 15.30 6.81
N GLN A 65 18.28 16.02 5.78
CA GLN A 65 17.49 15.41 4.72
C GLN A 65 18.35 14.33 4.09
N GLN A 66 17.85 13.09 4.06
CA GLN A 66 18.53 12.02 3.35
C GLN A 66 18.68 12.44 1.88
N PRO A 67 19.84 12.18 1.25
CA PRO A 67 20.01 12.49 -0.16
C PRO A 67 18.93 11.77 -0.98
N PRO A 68 18.43 12.40 -2.07
CA PRO A 68 17.40 11.78 -2.90
C PRO A 68 17.89 10.41 -3.41
N PRO A 69 16.99 9.41 -3.54
CA PRO A 69 17.36 8.11 -4.08
C PRO A 69 18.03 8.23 -5.46
N PRO A 70 18.98 7.33 -5.82
CA PRO A 70 19.61 7.34 -7.13
C PRO A 70 18.58 7.25 -8.28
N ALA A 71 18.88 7.93 -9.38
CA ALA A 71 18.00 7.99 -10.55
C ALA A 71 18.12 6.76 -11.47
N ASP A 72 19.27 6.08 -11.44
CA ASP A 72 19.49 4.80 -12.11
C ASP A 72 18.98 3.64 -11.25
N ASP A 73 18.40 2.62 -11.90
CA ASP A 73 17.79 1.51 -11.18
C ASP A 73 18.83 0.66 -10.44
N GLU A 74 20.06 0.58 -10.97
CA GLU A 74 21.10 -0.28 -10.41
C GLU A 74 21.56 0.25 -9.05
N SER A 75 22.02 1.50 -8.97
CA SER A 75 22.42 2.13 -7.72
C SER A 75 21.25 2.21 -6.73
N LEU A 76 20.04 2.51 -7.20
CA LEU A 76 18.82 2.52 -6.39
C LEU A 76 18.59 1.16 -5.71
N LEU A 77 18.66 0.06 -6.46
CA LEU A 77 18.49 -1.30 -5.97
C LEU A 77 19.65 -1.71 -5.03
N GLN A 78 20.90 -1.36 -5.37
CA GLN A 78 22.07 -1.63 -4.53
C GLN A 78 22.00 -0.93 -3.16
N VAL A 79 21.54 0.32 -3.10
CA VAL A 79 21.36 1.04 -1.83
C VAL A 79 20.17 0.49 -1.05
N ALA A 80 19.04 0.22 -1.71
CA ALA A 80 17.85 -0.37 -1.09
C ALA A 80 18.11 -1.76 -0.49
N ALA A 81 19.00 -2.57 -1.09
CA ALA A 81 19.40 -3.87 -0.54
C ALA A 81 20.15 -3.76 0.81
N ARG A 82 20.80 -2.62 1.09
CA ARG A 82 21.63 -2.40 2.29
C ARG A 82 20.87 -1.90 3.51
N VAL A 83 19.60 -1.50 3.38
CA VAL A 83 18.78 -1.05 4.54
C VAL A 83 18.66 -2.13 5.62
N ASN A 84 18.20 -1.79 6.82
CA ASN A 84 17.96 -2.79 7.88
C ASN A 84 16.82 -3.76 7.48
N PRO A 85 16.98 -5.11 7.59
CA PRO A 85 15.88 -6.06 7.38
C PRO A 85 14.78 -5.99 8.43
N THR A 86 15.11 -5.58 9.66
CA THR A 86 14.16 -5.46 10.76
C THR A 86 13.47 -4.10 10.66
N PRO A 87 12.13 -4.04 10.57
CA PRO A 87 11.42 -2.78 10.52
C PRO A 87 11.42 -2.07 11.87
N THR A 88 11.39 -0.74 11.87
CA THR A 88 11.19 0.07 13.08
C THR A 88 9.72 0.06 13.52
N HIS A 89 9.47 0.25 14.81
CA HIS A 89 8.11 0.44 15.33
C HIS A 89 7.68 1.92 15.28
N PRO A 90 6.39 2.21 15.03
CA PRO A 90 5.31 1.27 14.73
C PRO A 90 5.43 0.70 13.31
N MET A 91 5.24 -0.62 13.18
CA MET A 91 5.30 -1.28 11.86
C MET A 91 4.24 -0.71 10.92
N LYS A 92 4.61 -0.51 9.66
CA LYS A 92 3.73 -0.02 8.59
C LYS A 92 3.53 -1.04 7.48
N VAL A 93 2.42 -0.90 6.76
CA VAL A 93 2.19 -1.57 5.48
C VAL A 93 2.40 -0.58 4.33
N ALA A 94 3.33 -0.88 3.44
CA ALA A 94 3.55 -0.18 2.18
C ALA A 94 2.59 -0.72 1.11
N PHE A 95 1.61 0.09 0.70
CA PHE A 95 0.70 -0.23 -0.39
C PHE A 95 1.27 0.33 -1.70
N MET A 96 1.64 -0.57 -2.61
CA MET A 96 2.36 -0.26 -3.83
C MET A 96 1.44 -0.48 -5.04
N PHE A 97 1.05 0.60 -5.70
CA PHE A 97 0.17 0.58 -6.87
C PHE A 97 1.00 0.64 -8.14
N LEU A 98 0.98 -0.43 -8.93
CA LEU A 98 1.64 -0.51 -10.23
C LEU A 98 0.60 -0.27 -11.33
N THR A 99 0.72 0.84 -12.06
CA THR A 99 -0.34 1.32 -12.94
C THR A 99 0.12 1.84 -14.31
N THR A 100 -0.69 1.54 -15.32
CA THR A 100 -0.69 2.14 -16.67
C THR A 100 -1.95 2.98 -16.93
N THR A 101 -2.82 3.16 -15.92
CA THR A 101 -4.10 3.87 -16.03
C THR A 101 -4.36 4.77 -14.82
N PRO A 102 -5.37 5.67 -14.84
CA PRO A 102 -5.91 6.22 -13.60
C PRO A 102 -6.34 5.09 -12.63
N LEU A 103 -6.48 5.41 -11.34
CA LEU A 103 -6.97 4.49 -10.30
C LEU A 103 -8.50 4.63 -10.18
N PRO A 104 -9.33 3.82 -10.87
CA PRO A 104 -10.79 3.98 -10.85
C PRO A 104 -11.41 3.71 -9.48
N PHE A 105 -10.70 2.94 -8.63
CA PHE A 105 -11.11 2.63 -7.28
C PHE A 105 -10.49 3.54 -6.21
N ALA A 106 -9.84 4.64 -6.60
CA ALA A 106 -9.27 5.61 -5.64
C ALA A 106 -10.28 6.05 -4.54
N PRO A 107 -11.56 6.34 -4.82
CA PRO A 107 -12.52 6.71 -3.76
C PRO A 107 -12.78 5.59 -2.74
N LEU A 108 -12.75 4.32 -3.16
CA LEU A 108 -12.89 3.17 -2.27
C LEU A 108 -11.65 2.99 -1.39
N TRP A 109 -10.46 3.17 -1.99
CA TRP A 109 -9.20 3.12 -1.26
C TRP A 109 -9.02 4.31 -0.31
N GLU A 110 -9.42 5.53 -0.69
CA GLU A 110 -9.48 6.69 0.21
C GLU A 110 -10.37 6.40 1.42
N LEU A 111 -11.55 5.82 1.21
CA LEU A 111 -12.44 5.46 2.30
C LEU A 111 -11.85 4.36 3.20
N TYR A 112 -11.16 3.36 2.62
CA TYR A 112 -10.42 2.33 3.34
C TYR A 112 -9.28 2.90 4.20
N PHE A 113 -8.47 3.82 3.64
CA PHE A 113 -7.33 4.44 4.34
C PHE A 113 -7.77 5.48 5.38
N ASN A 114 -8.87 6.20 5.17
CA ASN A 114 -9.37 7.22 6.10
C ASN A 114 -10.16 6.65 7.29
N GLN A 115 -10.45 5.34 7.31
CA GLN A 115 -11.15 4.70 8.43
C GLN A 115 -10.29 4.38 9.66
N THR A 116 -8.96 4.41 9.54
CA THR A 116 -8.10 4.16 10.70
C THR A 116 -8.02 5.38 11.62
N ASN A 117 -8.48 5.23 12.86
CA ASN A 117 -8.22 6.20 13.94
C ASN A 117 -6.73 6.26 14.33
N LYS A 118 -5.91 5.33 13.84
CA LYS A 118 -4.46 5.27 14.07
C LYS A 118 -3.74 5.88 12.88
N GLN A 119 -3.21 7.08 13.09
CA GLN A 119 -2.29 7.72 12.16
C GLN A 119 -1.01 6.87 11.99
N ASN A 120 -0.31 7.05 10.86
CA ASN A 120 1.04 6.54 10.64
C ASN A 120 1.20 5.00 10.62
N LEU A 121 0.19 4.23 10.18
CA LEU A 121 0.26 2.75 10.03
C LEU A 121 0.46 2.24 8.60
N PHE A 122 0.48 3.13 7.61
CA PHE A 122 0.69 2.76 6.21
C PHE A 122 1.43 3.86 5.46
N ASN A 123 2.04 3.47 4.34
CA ASN A 123 2.56 4.38 3.32
C ASN A 123 2.02 3.93 1.96
N ILE A 124 1.92 4.85 0.99
CA ILE A 124 1.43 4.57 -0.36
C ILE A 124 2.54 4.96 -1.35
N TYR A 125 2.78 4.08 -2.33
CA TYR A 125 3.73 4.30 -3.42
C TYR A 125 3.05 3.95 -4.74
N ILE A 126 3.25 4.77 -5.77
CA ILE A 126 2.62 4.58 -7.08
C ILE A 126 3.72 4.58 -8.14
N HIS A 127 3.82 3.49 -8.90
CA HIS A 127 4.56 3.47 -10.15
C HIS A 127 3.55 3.68 -11.27
N ALA A 128 3.63 4.86 -11.88
CA ALA A 128 2.73 5.28 -12.95
C ALA A 128 3.52 5.33 -14.25
N ASP A 129 3.16 4.47 -15.21
CA ASP A 129 3.86 4.40 -16.50
C ASP A 129 3.86 5.79 -17.18
N PRO A 130 5.04 6.40 -17.42
CA PRO A 130 5.16 7.78 -17.91
C PRO A 130 4.70 7.97 -19.36
N THR A 131 4.43 6.89 -20.11
CA THR A 131 3.88 6.97 -21.46
C THR A 131 2.38 7.36 -21.48
N HIS A 132 1.69 7.24 -20.34
CA HIS A 132 0.27 7.49 -20.21
C HIS A 132 -0.01 8.87 -19.56
N LYS A 133 -1.12 9.52 -19.96
CA LYS A 133 -1.52 10.83 -19.42
C LYS A 133 -2.51 10.69 -18.26
N TYR A 134 -2.06 10.98 -17.05
CA TYR A 134 -2.88 11.05 -15.84
C TYR A 134 -3.35 12.50 -15.63
N ARG A 135 -4.64 12.78 -15.93
CA ARG A 135 -5.28 14.09 -15.73
C ARG A 135 -6.32 14.01 -14.61
N PRO A 136 -6.43 15.02 -13.73
CA PRO A 136 -5.33 15.64 -12.94
C PRO A 136 -4.43 14.56 -12.27
N PRO A 137 -3.31 14.92 -11.59
CA PRO A 137 -2.55 13.93 -10.83
C PRO A 137 -3.39 13.34 -9.70
N PHE A 138 -2.92 12.21 -9.15
CA PHE A 138 -3.58 11.53 -8.04
C PHE A 138 -3.85 12.47 -6.86
N ALA A 139 -5.02 12.33 -6.25
CA ALA A 139 -5.53 13.24 -5.22
C ALA A 139 -5.69 12.53 -3.87
N GLY A 140 -6.10 13.28 -2.84
CA GLY A 140 -6.39 12.74 -1.51
C GLY A 140 -5.18 12.01 -0.93
N VAL A 141 -5.39 10.76 -0.47
CA VAL A 141 -4.33 9.93 0.11
C VAL A 141 -3.23 9.54 -0.90
N PHE A 142 -3.52 9.66 -2.20
CA PHE A 142 -2.63 9.33 -3.30
C PHE A 142 -1.82 10.53 -3.83
N ALA A 143 -2.07 11.74 -3.33
CA ALA A 143 -1.28 12.92 -3.67
C ALA A 143 0.21 12.73 -3.30
N ASP A 144 1.10 13.15 -4.19
CA ASP A 144 2.56 13.10 -4.05
C ASP A 144 3.15 11.70 -3.74
N ARG A 145 2.42 10.63 -4.12
CA ARG A 145 2.85 9.23 -3.92
C ARG A 145 3.54 8.60 -5.13
N VAL A 146 3.72 9.34 -6.23
CA VAL A 146 4.30 8.81 -7.47
C VAL A 146 5.82 8.74 -7.35
N ILE A 147 6.37 7.53 -7.48
CA ILE A 147 7.82 7.33 -7.55
C ILE A 147 8.34 7.63 -8.96
N PRO A 148 9.63 7.97 -9.13
CA PRO A 148 10.29 7.94 -10.43
C PRO A 148 9.98 6.64 -11.18
N SER A 149 9.32 6.77 -12.33
CA SER A 149 8.70 5.65 -13.06
C SER A 149 9.27 5.54 -14.48
N LYS A 150 9.19 4.34 -15.04
CA LYS A 150 9.67 3.98 -16.39
C LYS A 150 8.58 3.16 -17.09
N PRO A 151 8.55 3.03 -18.42
CA PRO A 151 7.56 2.21 -19.12
C PRO A 151 7.52 0.78 -18.56
N ALA A 152 6.32 0.20 -18.44
CA ALA A 152 6.08 -1.09 -17.80
C ALA A 152 5.02 -1.90 -18.57
N GLN A 153 5.48 -2.87 -19.35
CA GLN A 153 4.66 -3.68 -20.25
C GLN A 153 4.63 -5.16 -19.81
N ARG A 154 3.42 -5.75 -19.81
CA ARG A 154 3.22 -7.21 -19.65
C ARG A 154 3.97 -7.98 -20.74
N GLN A 155 4.34 -9.24 -20.48
CA GLN A 155 5.13 -10.07 -21.41
C GLN A 155 6.53 -9.49 -21.70
N THR A 156 7.03 -8.63 -20.80
CA THR A 156 8.40 -8.10 -20.84
C THR A 156 8.95 -8.02 -19.41
N PRO A 157 10.28 -7.99 -19.21
CA PRO A 157 10.87 -7.79 -17.89
C PRO A 157 10.47 -6.47 -17.21
N THR A 158 10.11 -5.44 -17.98
CA THR A 158 9.91 -4.07 -17.49
C THR A 158 8.83 -3.97 -16.40
N LEU A 159 7.79 -4.80 -16.46
CA LEU A 159 6.74 -4.89 -15.44
C LEU A 159 7.28 -5.44 -14.10
N THR A 160 8.24 -6.36 -14.15
CA THR A 160 8.96 -6.85 -12.96
C THR A 160 9.95 -5.80 -12.45
N SER A 161 10.67 -5.12 -13.34
CA SER A 161 11.53 -3.98 -12.98
C SER A 161 10.76 -2.87 -12.27
N ALA A 162 9.52 -2.59 -12.68
CA ALA A 162 8.64 -1.63 -12.02
C ALA A 162 8.25 -2.05 -10.60
N ALA A 163 7.92 -3.32 -10.37
CA ALA A 163 7.68 -3.85 -9.03
C ALA A 163 8.95 -3.87 -8.15
N ARG A 164 10.14 -4.19 -8.72
CA ARG A 164 11.43 -4.03 -8.03
C ARG A 164 11.70 -2.56 -7.63
N ARG A 165 11.37 -1.61 -8.50
CA ARG A 165 11.54 -0.17 -8.24
C ARG A 165 10.61 0.33 -7.12
N LEU A 166 9.35 -0.11 -7.11
CA LEU A 166 8.41 0.14 -6.01
C LEU A 166 8.96 -0.35 -4.67
N LEU A 167 9.48 -1.58 -4.62
CA LEU A 167 10.15 -2.12 -3.43
C LEU A 167 11.35 -1.27 -3.01
N ALA A 168 12.18 -0.83 -3.95
CA ALA A 168 13.38 -0.06 -3.65
C ALA A 168 13.04 1.30 -3.01
N HIS A 169 12.12 2.07 -3.59
CA HIS A 169 11.67 3.33 -2.99
C HIS A 169 11.01 3.12 -1.64
N ALA A 170 10.10 2.13 -1.50
CA ALA A 170 9.44 1.85 -0.24
C ALA A 170 10.40 1.35 0.86
N LEU A 171 11.51 0.69 0.50
CA LEU A 171 12.56 0.27 1.45
C LEU A 171 13.39 1.45 1.96
N LEU A 172 13.68 2.42 1.09
CA LEU A 172 14.50 3.60 1.40
C LEU A 172 13.71 4.68 2.14
N ASP A 173 12.46 4.92 1.74
CA ASP A 173 11.60 6.01 2.25
C ASP A 173 11.24 5.86 3.74
N ASP A 174 10.95 4.64 4.21
CA ASP A 174 10.57 4.43 5.60
C ASP A 174 11.16 3.12 6.18
N PRO A 175 12.00 3.18 7.25
CA PRO A 175 12.48 2.00 7.95
C PRO A 175 11.35 1.20 8.63
N SER A 176 10.18 1.81 8.85
CA SER A 176 9.03 1.20 9.52
C SER A 176 8.17 0.37 8.57
N ASN A 177 8.37 0.48 7.24
CA ASN A 177 7.70 -0.39 6.27
C ASN A 177 8.11 -1.85 6.50
N ALA A 178 7.18 -2.61 7.09
CA ALA A 178 7.37 -4.00 7.52
C ALA A 178 6.81 -5.00 6.51
N MET A 179 5.69 -4.63 5.87
CA MET A 179 4.98 -5.43 4.86
C MET A 179 4.76 -4.60 3.59
N PHE A 180 4.92 -5.22 2.44
CA PHE A 180 4.93 -4.59 1.12
C PHE A 180 3.90 -5.29 0.23
N VAL A 181 2.81 -4.61 -0.12
CA VAL A 181 1.68 -5.19 -0.87
C VAL A 181 1.66 -4.62 -2.28
N LEU A 182 1.76 -5.48 -3.30
CA LEU A 182 1.63 -5.05 -4.70
C LEU A 182 0.16 -5.11 -5.15
N LEU A 183 -0.32 -4.02 -5.75
CA LEU A 183 -1.71 -3.85 -6.22
C LEU A 183 -1.75 -3.28 -7.65
N SER A 184 -2.87 -3.54 -8.33
CA SER A 184 -3.18 -2.95 -9.65
C SER A 184 -4.39 -2.00 -9.54
N PRO A 185 -4.65 -1.15 -10.55
CA PRO A 185 -5.86 -0.30 -10.62
C PRO A 185 -7.18 -1.08 -10.58
N SER A 186 -7.12 -2.38 -10.84
CA SER A 186 -8.27 -3.27 -10.88
C SER A 186 -8.50 -4.09 -9.59
N CYS A 187 -7.68 -3.83 -8.55
CA CYS A 187 -7.78 -4.47 -7.25
C CYS A 187 -8.69 -3.69 -6.30
N ILE A 188 -9.46 -4.41 -5.48
CA ILE A 188 -10.25 -3.87 -4.37
C ILE A 188 -9.82 -4.51 -3.04
N PRO A 189 -9.98 -3.82 -1.89
CA PRO A 189 -9.97 -4.46 -0.57
C PRO A 189 -11.22 -5.34 -0.39
N LEU A 190 -11.09 -6.42 0.38
CA LEU A 190 -12.22 -7.27 0.82
C LEU A 190 -12.57 -7.08 2.31
N HIS A 191 -11.71 -6.42 3.07
CA HIS A 191 -11.75 -6.28 4.52
C HIS A 191 -11.46 -4.83 4.95
N SER A 192 -11.68 -4.48 6.22
CA SER A 192 -11.25 -3.17 6.72
C SER A 192 -9.72 -3.02 6.72
N PHE A 193 -9.24 -1.78 6.82
CA PHE A 193 -7.83 -1.50 7.03
C PHE A 193 -7.30 -2.18 8.30
N ASP A 194 -8.07 -2.14 9.39
CA ASP A 194 -7.65 -2.63 10.70
C ASP A 194 -7.49 -4.17 10.70
N PHE A 195 -8.35 -4.89 9.98
CA PHE A 195 -8.23 -6.34 9.75
C PHE A 195 -7.04 -6.68 8.85
N THR A 196 -6.89 -5.97 7.74
CA THR A 196 -5.80 -6.16 6.76
C THR A 196 -4.44 -5.91 7.42
N TYR A 197 -4.30 -4.80 8.15
CA TYR A 197 -3.11 -4.44 8.91
C TYR A 197 -2.77 -5.52 9.95
N LYS A 198 -3.74 -5.96 10.78
CA LYS A 198 -3.52 -7.02 11.78
C LYS A 198 -3.11 -8.34 11.13
N THR A 199 -3.74 -8.73 10.03
CA THR A 199 -3.43 -9.98 9.32
C THR A 199 -1.99 -9.98 8.80
N LEU A 200 -1.58 -8.91 8.10
CA LEU A 200 -0.25 -8.81 7.54
C LEU A 200 0.84 -8.66 8.61
N THR A 201 0.66 -7.75 9.58
CA THR A 201 1.71 -7.46 10.59
C THR A 201 1.88 -8.53 11.66
N ARG A 202 0.87 -9.40 11.88
CA ARG A 202 0.98 -10.54 12.82
C ARG A 202 1.52 -11.81 12.18
N SER A 203 1.45 -11.94 10.85
CA SER A 203 1.85 -13.17 10.14
C SER A 203 3.33 -13.53 10.30
N ASN A 204 4.22 -12.53 10.37
CA ASN A 204 5.68 -12.62 10.25
C ASN A 204 6.22 -13.27 8.95
N LYS A 205 5.36 -13.83 8.09
CA LYS A 205 5.69 -14.43 6.80
C LYS A 205 5.27 -13.54 5.63
N SER A 206 5.96 -13.71 4.50
CA SER A 206 5.45 -13.26 3.19
C SER A 206 4.29 -14.14 2.75
N PHE A 207 3.41 -13.59 1.92
CA PHE A 207 2.38 -14.32 1.18
C PHE A 207 2.62 -14.14 -0.31
N ILE A 208 3.07 -15.20 -0.95
CA ILE A 208 3.35 -15.25 -2.39
C ILE A 208 2.95 -16.65 -2.87
N GLU A 209 2.14 -16.72 -3.92
CA GLU A 209 1.79 -18.00 -4.53
C GLU A 209 3.05 -18.57 -5.21
N ILE A 210 3.45 -19.78 -4.81
CA ILE A 210 4.65 -20.49 -5.31
C ILE A 210 4.17 -21.88 -5.68
N LEU A 211 4.07 -22.18 -6.96
CA LEU A 211 3.52 -23.41 -7.51
C LEU A 211 4.57 -24.18 -8.31
N GLU A 212 4.57 -25.49 -8.13
CA GLU A 212 5.36 -26.46 -8.90
C GLU A 212 4.45 -27.32 -9.77
N ASN A 213 5.03 -27.98 -10.78
CA ASN A 213 4.33 -28.93 -11.65
C ASN A 213 3.10 -28.36 -12.41
N GLU A 214 3.03 -27.04 -12.57
CA GLU A 214 1.96 -26.37 -13.34
C GLU A 214 2.07 -26.64 -14.85
N ALA A 215 0.92 -26.73 -15.53
CA ALA A 215 0.87 -26.89 -16.98
C ALA A 215 1.57 -25.72 -17.69
N GLY A 216 2.41 -26.03 -18.69
CA GLY A 216 3.21 -25.06 -19.43
C GLY A 216 4.43 -24.51 -18.68
N ALA A 217 4.80 -25.04 -17.51
CA ALA A 217 5.96 -24.59 -16.74
C ALA A 217 7.26 -24.58 -17.56
N HIS A 218 7.49 -25.63 -18.36
CA HIS A 218 8.67 -25.73 -19.23
C HIS A 218 8.72 -24.59 -20.26
N ASP A 219 7.59 -24.30 -20.91
CA ASP A 219 7.51 -23.26 -21.94
C ASP A 219 7.68 -21.84 -21.36
N ARG A 220 7.26 -21.62 -20.09
CA ARG A 220 7.50 -20.36 -19.38
C ARG A 220 8.95 -20.18 -18.92
N TRP A 221 9.60 -21.28 -18.55
CA TRP A 221 11.03 -21.33 -18.21
C TRP A 221 11.88 -21.05 -19.47
N ALA A 222 11.61 -21.77 -20.57
CA ALA A 222 12.29 -21.62 -21.86
C ALA A 222 11.88 -20.37 -22.67
N ALA A 223 10.91 -19.56 -22.21
CA ALA A 223 10.35 -18.43 -22.97
C ALA A 223 11.36 -17.32 -23.37
N ARG A 224 12.59 -17.36 -22.82
CA ARG A 224 13.71 -16.44 -23.10
C ARG A 224 14.86 -17.13 -23.86
N GLY A 225 14.69 -18.40 -24.23
CA GLY A 225 15.69 -19.30 -24.82
C GLY A 225 15.89 -20.55 -23.97
N GLU A 226 16.12 -21.71 -24.61
CA GLU A 226 16.18 -23.04 -23.98
C GLU A 226 17.28 -23.19 -22.90
N HIS A 227 18.30 -22.34 -22.93
CA HIS A 227 19.39 -22.31 -21.94
C HIS A 227 19.48 -20.98 -21.19
N ALA A 228 18.58 -20.03 -21.46
CA ALA A 228 18.66 -18.65 -20.96
C ALA A 228 18.57 -18.54 -19.43
N MET A 229 17.99 -19.55 -18.78
CA MET A 229 17.81 -19.64 -17.33
C MET A 229 18.97 -20.34 -16.61
N LEU A 230 19.80 -21.11 -17.33
CA LEU A 230 20.89 -21.90 -16.75
C LEU A 230 22.17 -21.06 -16.52
N PRO A 231 23.05 -21.49 -15.61
CA PRO A 231 22.83 -22.50 -14.56
C PRO A 231 22.01 -22.01 -13.35
N GLU A 232 21.75 -20.70 -13.20
CA GLU A 232 21.25 -20.08 -11.96
C GLU A 232 19.78 -20.41 -11.61
N VAL A 233 18.98 -20.85 -12.57
CA VAL A 233 17.63 -21.39 -12.35
C VAL A 233 17.46 -22.64 -13.22
N ARG A 234 17.64 -23.81 -12.60
CA ARG A 234 17.30 -25.08 -13.24
C ARG A 234 15.79 -25.22 -13.36
N PHE A 235 15.31 -26.12 -14.22
CA PHE A 235 13.88 -26.29 -14.43
C PHE A 235 13.16 -26.73 -13.14
N GLU A 236 13.80 -27.56 -12.32
CA GLU A 236 13.24 -28.06 -11.05
C GLU A 236 13.10 -26.98 -9.97
N GLU A 237 13.81 -25.85 -10.12
CA GLU A 237 13.80 -24.69 -9.22
C GLU A 237 12.82 -23.60 -9.67
N PHE A 238 12.40 -23.64 -10.94
CA PHE A 238 11.44 -22.70 -11.51
C PHE A 238 10.08 -22.82 -10.82
N ARG A 239 9.44 -21.69 -10.52
CA ARG A 239 8.11 -21.66 -9.90
C ARG A 239 7.19 -20.68 -10.62
N ILE A 240 5.94 -21.09 -10.78
CA ILE A 240 4.84 -20.25 -11.27
C ILE A 240 4.08 -19.69 -10.07
N GLY A 241 3.47 -18.52 -10.22
CA GLY A 241 2.68 -17.92 -9.15
C GLY A 241 1.95 -16.65 -9.59
N SER A 242 1.40 -15.95 -8.60
CA SER A 242 0.70 -14.70 -8.82
C SER A 242 1.67 -13.53 -8.92
N GLN A 243 1.41 -12.60 -9.85
CA GLN A 243 1.98 -11.26 -9.83
C GLN A 243 1.73 -10.53 -8.49
N PHE A 244 0.64 -10.86 -7.78
CA PHE A 244 0.18 -10.13 -6.59
C PHE A 244 0.60 -10.86 -5.32
N TRP A 245 1.39 -10.19 -4.49
CA TRP A 245 1.96 -10.73 -3.26
C TRP A 245 1.95 -9.69 -2.13
N ALA A 246 2.18 -10.16 -0.91
CA ALA A 246 2.52 -9.34 0.24
C ALA A 246 3.85 -9.82 0.83
N LEU A 247 4.94 -9.05 0.65
CA LEU A 247 6.27 -9.43 1.11
C LEU A 247 6.62 -8.78 2.46
N THR A 248 7.37 -9.50 3.31
CA THR A 248 8.04 -8.90 4.48
C THR A 248 9.21 -8.02 4.05
N ARG A 249 9.66 -7.10 4.92
CA ARG A 249 10.87 -6.29 4.70
C ARG A 249 12.11 -7.13 4.37
N LYS A 250 12.27 -8.30 4.99
CA LYS A 250 13.34 -9.27 4.66
C LYS A 250 13.29 -9.67 3.17
N HIS A 251 12.12 -10.06 2.68
CA HIS A 251 11.95 -10.50 1.29
C HIS A 251 11.94 -9.35 0.28
N ALA A 252 11.42 -8.19 0.65
CA ALA A 252 11.58 -6.96 -0.13
C ALA A 252 13.06 -6.67 -0.41
N ARG A 253 13.92 -6.74 0.63
CA ARG A 253 15.38 -6.58 0.50
C ARG A 253 16.04 -7.65 -0.36
N LEU A 254 15.65 -8.91 -0.18
CA LEU A 254 16.14 -10.03 -1.00
C LEU A 254 15.85 -9.80 -2.48
N VAL A 255 14.65 -9.34 -2.81
CA VAL A 255 14.22 -9.05 -4.19
C VAL A 255 15.02 -7.91 -4.83
N VAL A 256 15.26 -6.80 -4.11
CA VAL A 256 16.04 -5.68 -4.68
C VAL A 256 17.55 -5.97 -4.72
N GLY A 257 18.04 -6.80 -3.80
CA GLY A 257 19.43 -7.23 -3.73
C GLY A 257 19.78 -8.46 -4.58
N ASP A 258 18.85 -9.00 -5.37
CA ASP A 258 19.16 -10.10 -6.27
C ASP A 258 19.79 -9.61 -7.58
N TRP A 259 21.01 -10.10 -7.80
CA TRP A 259 21.88 -9.90 -8.95
C TRP A 259 22.20 -11.23 -9.68
N SER A 260 21.64 -12.35 -9.24
CA SER A 260 21.98 -13.69 -9.71
C SER A 260 20.83 -14.32 -10.51
N ILE A 261 19.61 -14.29 -9.99
CA ILE A 261 18.43 -14.85 -10.68
C ILE A 261 17.81 -13.81 -11.62
N TRP A 262 17.79 -12.54 -11.22
CA TRP A 262 17.20 -11.45 -11.98
C TRP A 262 17.74 -11.27 -13.41
N PRO A 263 19.06 -11.34 -13.70
CA PRO A 263 19.55 -11.26 -15.07
C PRO A 263 18.94 -12.31 -16.01
N LYS A 264 18.52 -13.47 -15.49
CA LYS A 264 17.83 -14.52 -16.26
C LYS A 264 16.42 -14.09 -16.65
N PHE A 265 15.67 -13.54 -15.69
CA PHE A 265 14.33 -13.01 -15.93
C PHE A 265 14.31 -11.66 -16.67
N ASN A 266 15.43 -10.93 -16.69
CA ASN A 266 15.59 -9.63 -17.36
C ASN A 266 16.03 -9.73 -18.83
N GLN A 267 16.16 -10.94 -19.37
CA GLN A 267 16.33 -11.17 -20.81
C GLN A 267 15.01 -10.94 -21.57
N SER A 268 15.14 -10.58 -22.85
CA SER A 268 14.02 -10.43 -23.77
C SER A 268 13.18 -11.71 -23.87
N CYS A 269 11.86 -11.55 -23.82
CA CYS A 269 10.93 -12.64 -24.09
C CYS A 269 10.95 -12.97 -25.59
N LEU A 270 11.27 -14.22 -25.93
CA LEU A 270 11.24 -14.73 -27.30
C LEU A 270 9.87 -15.34 -27.64
N GLN A 271 9.19 -15.93 -26.65
CA GLN A 271 7.84 -16.48 -26.77
C GLN A 271 6.87 -15.66 -25.91
N LEU A 272 6.17 -14.70 -26.52
CA LEU A 272 5.35 -13.75 -25.77
C LEU A 272 4.20 -14.41 -25.00
N ASP A 273 3.55 -15.44 -25.56
CA ASP A 273 2.39 -16.09 -24.94
C ASP A 273 2.73 -17.00 -23.75
N THR A 274 4.02 -17.25 -23.49
CA THR A 274 4.48 -18.02 -22.31
C THR A 274 5.40 -17.21 -21.39
N CYS A 275 5.92 -16.08 -21.83
CA CYS A 275 6.83 -15.26 -21.02
C CYS A 275 6.08 -14.36 -20.03
N TYR A 276 6.04 -14.76 -18.76
CA TYR A 276 5.45 -13.95 -17.68
C TYR A 276 6.46 -13.73 -16.53
N PRO A 277 7.51 -12.91 -16.72
CA PRO A 277 8.50 -12.63 -15.67
C PRO A 277 7.86 -12.21 -14.35
N GLU A 278 6.77 -11.44 -14.40
CA GLU A 278 6.05 -10.92 -13.24
C GLU A 278 5.34 -12.02 -12.40
N GLU A 279 5.02 -13.15 -13.03
CA GLU A 279 4.39 -14.33 -12.39
C GLU A 279 5.42 -15.41 -12.01
N ASN A 280 6.69 -15.25 -12.39
CA ASN A 280 7.69 -16.33 -12.31
C ASN A 280 8.97 -15.95 -11.55
N TYR A 281 9.45 -14.69 -11.69
CA TYR A 281 10.67 -14.22 -11.04
C TYR A 281 10.57 -14.27 -9.51
N PHE A 282 9.55 -13.60 -8.93
CA PHE A 282 9.37 -13.52 -7.48
C PHE A 282 9.20 -14.91 -6.83
N PRO A 283 8.30 -15.80 -7.28
CA PRO A 283 8.15 -17.11 -6.65
C PRO A 283 9.38 -17.99 -6.80
N THR A 284 10.07 -17.95 -7.95
CA THR A 284 11.34 -18.67 -8.16
C THR A 284 12.42 -18.18 -7.19
N LEU A 285 12.62 -16.86 -7.08
CA LEU A 285 13.63 -16.30 -6.16
C LEU A 285 13.35 -16.69 -4.70
N ILE A 286 12.10 -16.59 -4.25
CA ILE A 286 11.75 -16.95 -2.86
C ILE A 286 11.90 -18.46 -2.63
N HIS A 287 11.49 -19.31 -3.58
CA HIS A 287 11.69 -20.76 -3.49
C HIS A 287 13.18 -21.14 -3.38
N VAL A 288 14.05 -20.56 -4.22
CA VAL A 288 15.50 -20.87 -4.22
C VAL A 288 16.23 -20.32 -2.99
N ARG A 289 15.79 -19.19 -2.41
CA ARG A 289 16.56 -18.46 -1.38
C ARG A 289 16.00 -18.56 0.03
N ASP A 290 14.68 -18.70 0.22
CA ASP A 290 14.03 -18.80 1.54
C ASP A 290 12.66 -19.52 1.45
N PRO A 291 12.63 -20.82 1.06
CA PRO A 291 11.38 -21.54 0.81
C PRO A 291 10.48 -21.64 2.05
N LEU A 292 11.06 -21.64 3.26
CA LEU A 292 10.35 -21.70 4.54
C LEU A 292 10.00 -20.32 5.11
N GLY A 293 10.53 -19.23 4.55
CA GLY A 293 10.27 -17.85 4.98
C GLY A 293 8.92 -17.29 4.52
N SER A 294 8.23 -17.99 3.61
CA SER A 294 6.98 -17.54 3.02
C SER A 294 5.85 -18.56 3.19
N VAL A 295 4.62 -18.06 3.11
CA VAL A 295 3.43 -18.86 2.85
C VAL A 295 3.29 -18.93 1.34
N SER A 296 3.25 -20.14 0.79
CA SER A 296 3.16 -20.40 -0.66
C SER A 296 1.74 -20.20 -1.22
N ALA A 297 1.11 -19.08 -0.87
CA ALA A 297 -0.21 -18.64 -1.29
C ALA A 297 -0.29 -17.12 -1.37
N THR A 298 -1.10 -16.59 -2.30
CA THR A 298 -1.41 -15.15 -2.37
C THR A 298 -2.68 -14.81 -1.59
N LEU A 299 -2.71 -13.63 -0.96
CA LEU A 299 -3.91 -13.07 -0.32
C LEU A 299 -4.76 -12.19 -1.27
N THR A 300 -4.48 -12.24 -2.58
CA THR A 300 -5.28 -11.57 -3.62
C THR A 300 -6.10 -12.59 -4.40
N HIS A 301 -7.43 -12.59 -4.24
CA HIS A 301 -8.31 -13.47 -5.00
C HIS A 301 -8.30 -13.12 -6.49
N VAL A 302 -8.25 -14.15 -7.33
CA VAL A 302 -8.37 -14.07 -8.79
C VAL A 302 -9.40 -15.10 -9.26
N ASP A 303 -10.32 -14.73 -10.17
CA ASP A 303 -11.29 -15.68 -10.75
C ASP A 303 -10.87 -16.17 -12.14
N TRP A 304 -10.56 -17.47 -12.24
CA TRP A 304 -10.24 -18.18 -13.48
C TRP A 304 -11.39 -19.09 -13.97
N SER A 305 -12.56 -19.09 -13.30
CA SER A 305 -13.67 -20.03 -13.55
C SER A 305 -14.30 -19.98 -14.94
N ARG A 306 -14.11 -18.87 -15.68
CA ARG A 306 -14.58 -18.70 -17.07
C ARG A 306 -13.45 -18.84 -18.09
N GLY A 307 -12.39 -19.55 -17.72
CA GLY A 307 -11.17 -19.67 -18.50
C GLY A 307 -10.31 -18.41 -18.46
N SER A 308 -9.24 -18.46 -19.24
CA SER A 308 -8.26 -17.39 -19.39
C SER A 308 -8.44 -16.72 -20.75
N SER A 309 -8.72 -15.41 -20.78
CA SER A 309 -8.79 -14.64 -22.03
C SER A 309 -7.46 -13.94 -22.27
N GLY A 310 -6.61 -14.51 -23.13
CA GLY A 310 -5.26 -13.97 -23.39
C GLY A 310 -4.37 -13.91 -22.14
N GLY A 311 -4.46 -14.91 -21.26
CA GLY A 311 -3.75 -14.91 -19.98
C GLY A 311 -4.34 -13.96 -18.93
N HIS A 312 -5.54 -13.41 -19.12
CA HIS A 312 -6.22 -12.59 -18.13
C HIS A 312 -7.35 -13.34 -17.41
N PRO A 313 -7.53 -13.10 -16.09
CA PRO A 313 -8.65 -13.64 -15.34
C PRO A 313 -9.95 -12.91 -15.67
N ARG A 314 -11.07 -13.52 -15.25
CA ARG A 314 -12.40 -12.92 -15.39
C ARG A 314 -12.43 -11.52 -14.79
N THR A 315 -13.07 -10.61 -15.50
CA THR A 315 -13.39 -9.26 -15.00
C THR A 315 -14.83 -9.24 -14.49
N TYR A 316 -15.01 -8.98 -13.20
CA TYR A 316 -16.31 -8.70 -12.59
C TYR A 316 -16.88 -7.39 -13.12
N ARG A 317 -18.19 -7.38 -13.41
CA ARG A 317 -18.96 -6.21 -13.87
C ARG A 317 -19.80 -5.63 -12.73
N ALA A 318 -20.23 -4.38 -12.90
CA ALA A 318 -21.01 -3.65 -11.89
C ALA A 318 -22.28 -4.39 -11.42
N SER A 319 -22.97 -5.10 -12.31
CA SER A 319 -24.18 -5.90 -12.00
C SER A 319 -23.90 -7.15 -11.15
N GLU A 320 -22.64 -7.54 -10.97
CA GLU A 320 -22.22 -8.68 -10.13
C GLU A 320 -21.78 -8.22 -8.73
N VAL A 321 -21.58 -6.92 -8.53
CA VAL A 321 -21.11 -6.35 -7.26
C VAL A 321 -22.27 -6.21 -6.29
N GLY A 322 -22.19 -6.94 -5.18
CA GLY A 322 -23.14 -6.85 -4.08
C GLY A 322 -22.61 -7.54 -2.82
N PRO A 323 -23.36 -7.48 -1.70
CA PRO A 323 -22.94 -8.05 -0.42
C PRO A 323 -22.60 -9.55 -0.49
N GLN A 324 -23.33 -10.29 -1.32
CA GLN A 324 -23.16 -11.73 -1.55
C GLN A 324 -21.81 -12.04 -2.22
N LEU A 325 -21.37 -11.22 -3.18
CA LEU A 325 -20.06 -11.40 -3.82
C LEU A 325 -18.94 -11.21 -2.81
N VAL A 326 -18.97 -10.14 -2.01
CA VAL A 326 -17.92 -9.86 -1.01
C VAL A 326 -17.83 -11.00 0.02
N ARG A 327 -18.98 -11.46 0.55
CA ARG A 327 -19.01 -12.60 1.49
C ARG A 327 -18.53 -13.90 0.85
N SER A 328 -18.91 -14.17 -0.40
CA SER A 328 -18.42 -15.33 -1.16
C SER A 328 -16.90 -15.29 -1.29
N LEU A 329 -16.32 -14.15 -1.68
CA LEU A 329 -14.87 -13.98 -1.80
C LEU A 329 -14.13 -14.16 -0.47
N ARG A 330 -14.64 -13.60 0.63
CA ARG A 330 -14.09 -13.82 1.99
C ARG A 330 -14.12 -15.29 2.43
N SER A 331 -15.11 -16.06 1.98
CA SER A 331 -15.27 -17.47 2.41
C SER A 331 -14.33 -18.46 1.69
N LYS A 332 -13.75 -18.06 0.56
CA LYS A 332 -12.83 -18.88 -0.24
C LYS A 332 -11.47 -19.02 0.45
N ARG A 333 -10.83 -20.17 0.27
CA ARG A 333 -9.46 -20.47 0.73
C ARG A 333 -8.46 -20.15 -0.41
N PRO A 334 -7.29 -19.56 -0.14
CA PRO A 334 -6.18 -19.49 -1.10
C PRO A 334 -5.74 -20.87 -1.60
N ARG A 335 -5.16 -20.92 -2.79
CA ARG A 335 -4.40 -22.09 -3.24
C ARG A 335 -3.03 -22.06 -2.55
N TYR A 336 -2.66 -23.16 -1.89
CA TYR A 336 -1.32 -23.34 -1.32
C TYR A 336 -0.52 -24.27 -2.23
N GLY A 337 0.72 -23.87 -2.55
CA GLY A 337 1.55 -24.61 -3.51
C GLY A 337 2.00 -26.00 -3.07
N TYR A 338 2.08 -26.24 -1.75
CA TYR A 338 2.54 -27.50 -1.17
C TYR A 338 1.45 -28.21 -0.34
N ASP A 339 0.16 -27.89 -0.59
CA ASP A 339 -0.98 -28.56 0.05
C ASP A 339 -0.86 -30.09 -0.18
N GLY A 340 -0.57 -30.83 0.89
CA GLY A 340 -0.40 -32.29 0.87
C GLY A 340 1.01 -32.82 1.14
N ILE A 341 2.08 -32.02 1.01
CA ILE A 341 3.47 -32.53 1.14
C ILE A 341 3.88 -32.80 2.60
N ASN A 342 3.32 -32.08 3.59
CA ASN A 342 3.68 -32.25 5.02
C ASN A 342 2.48 -32.33 5.98
N GLY A 343 1.24 -32.42 5.49
CA GLY A 343 0.02 -32.53 6.30
C GLY A 343 -0.38 -31.29 7.11
N SER A 344 0.57 -30.49 7.61
CA SER A 344 0.33 -29.33 8.49
C SER A 344 -0.42 -28.17 7.81
N ASP A 345 -0.16 -27.91 6.53
CA ASP A 345 -0.81 -26.80 5.81
C ASP A 345 -2.25 -27.08 5.39
N SER A 346 -2.71 -28.34 5.47
CA SER A 346 -4.10 -28.72 5.16
C SER A 346 -5.14 -28.01 6.06
N ILE A 347 -4.72 -27.56 7.25
CA ILE A 347 -5.54 -26.83 8.23
C ILE A 347 -5.50 -25.31 7.97
N ARG A 348 -4.52 -24.82 7.20
CA ARG A 348 -4.27 -23.39 7.03
C ARG A 348 -5.38 -22.69 6.24
N ARG A 349 -5.87 -21.56 6.75
CA ARG A 349 -6.99 -20.81 6.17
C ARG A 349 -6.78 -19.30 6.28
N ASP A 350 -5.78 -18.78 5.57
CA ASP A 350 -5.57 -17.33 5.48
C ASP A 350 -6.72 -16.67 4.68
N PRO A 351 -7.15 -15.46 5.03
CA PRO A 351 -8.21 -14.76 4.30
C PRO A 351 -7.67 -14.10 3.03
N PHE A 352 -8.48 -14.05 1.98
CA PHE A 352 -8.24 -13.12 0.88
C PHE A 352 -8.47 -11.68 1.37
N LEU A 353 -7.41 -10.87 1.37
CA LEU A 353 -7.46 -9.46 1.77
C LEU A 353 -7.86 -8.55 0.60
N PHE A 354 -7.57 -8.99 -0.63
CA PHE A 354 -7.82 -8.24 -1.86
C PHE A 354 -8.49 -9.13 -2.91
N ALA A 355 -9.12 -8.53 -3.92
CA ALA A 355 -9.62 -9.25 -5.09
C ALA A 355 -9.44 -8.48 -6.40
N ARG A 356 -9.30 -9.23 -7.49
CA ARG A 356 -9.26 -8.76 -8.88
C ARG A 356 -9.90 -9.78 -9.82
N LYS A 357 -10.31 -9.42 -11.04
CA LYS A 357 -10.23 -8.11 -11.71
C LYS A 357 -11.62 -7.45 -11.70
N PHE A 358 -11.73 -6.19 -11.30
CA PHE A 358 -13.00 -5.45 -11.35
C PHE A 358 -12.98 -4.41 -12.48
N SER A 359 -14.09 -4.24 -13.20
CA SER A 359 -14.23 -3.18 -14.20
C SER A 359 -14.35 -1.81 -13.51
N PRO A 360 -13.84 -0.70 -14.10
CA PRO A 360 -13.99 0.64 -13.53
C PRO A 360 -15.45 1.01 -13.16
N SER A 361 -16.41 0.53 -13.94
CA SER A 361 -17.86 0.70 -13.67
C SER A 361 -18.35 0.10 -12.35
N CYS A 362 -17.58 -0.78 -11.71
CA CYS A 362 -17.91 -1.34 -10.39
C CYS A 362 -17.91 -0.30 -9.26
N ILE A 363 -17.25 0.87 -9.43
CA ILE A 363 -17.01 1.82 -8.33
C ILE A 363 -18.30 2.25 -7.60
N GLN A 364 -19.39 2.56 -8.31
CA GLN A 364 -20.64 2.99 -7.67
C GLN A 364 -21.23 1.91 -6.77
N ALA A 365 -21.30 0.67 -7.26
CA ALA A 365 -21.80 -0.47 -6.50
C ALA A 365 -20.90 -0.83 -5.31
N LEU A 366 -19.57 -0.74 -5.49
CA LEU A 366 -18.59 -0.96 -4.42
C LEU A 366 -18.73 0.09 -3.30
N MET A 367 -18.86 1.38 -3.65
CA MET A 367 -19.07 2.46 -2.68
C MET A 367 -20.39 2.28 -1.92
N GLY A 368 -21.45 1.84 -2.60
CA GLY A 368 -22.76 1.58 -2.00
C GLY A 368 -22.78 0.46 -0.95
N ILE A 369 -21.76 -0.41 -0.91
CA ILE A 369 -21.62 -1.48 0.09
C ILE A 369 -20.35 -1.36 0.95
N ALA A 370 -19.59 -0.26 0.80
CA ALA A 370 -18.26 -0.13 1.38
C ALA A 370 -18.28 -0.15 2.91
N LYS A 371 -19.10 0.69 3.54
CA LYS A 371 -19.17 0.81 5.01
C LYS A 371 -19.88 -0.37 5.66
N ASP A 372 -20.96 -0.87 5.04
CA ASP A 372 -21.84 -1.88 5.63
C ASP A 372 -21.39 -3.33 5.38
N VAL A 373 -20.51 -3.53 4.40
CA VAL A 373 -20.01 -4.87 4.03
C VAL A 373 -18.48 -4.91 3.90
N ILE A 374 -17.88 -4.16 2.98
CA ILE A 374 -16.44 -4.33 2.65
C ILE A 374 -15.54 -4.00 3.86
N PHE A 375 -15.90 -2.99 4.64
CA PHE A 375 -15.15 -2.55 5.80
C PHE A 375 -15.79 -2.93 7.15
N LYS A 376 -16.78 -3.84 7.10
CA LYS A 376 -17.39 -4.47 8.27
C LYS A 376 -16.98 -5.94 8.26
N ASP A 377 -15.97 -6.27 9.07
CA ASP A 377 -15.38 -7.61 9.14
C ASP A 377 -16.25 -8.62 9.90
#